data_AF-A0A7W9H265-F1
#
_entry.id   AF-A0A7W9H265-F1
#
_cell.length_a   1.000
_cell.length_b   1.000
_cell.length_c   1.000
_cell.angle_alpha   90.00
_cell.angle_beta   90.00
_cell.angle_gamma   90.00
#
_symmetry.space_group_name_H-M   'P 1'
#
loop_
_entity.id
_entity.type
_entity.pdbx_description
1 polymer ?
#
loop_
_entity_poly.entity_id
_entity_poly.type
_entity_poly.pdbx_seq_one_letter_code
_entity_poly.pdbx_strand_id
1 'polypeptide(L)'
;MRHRDYFLPITRHDEVITAEEHAPAPTARTALVSLGLLGLALIGVVGLAKGVSPTIESGVEAAGLHHAVVGVIIALLVLLPETVAALRSAHRDRVQTSLNLALGSAMASIGLTIPAVALASVWLSGPLVLGLGATHMVLLALTVVVASLTVVPGRATPLQGGVHLVLFAAYLELAINP
;
A
#
# COMPACT_ATOMS: atom_id res chain seq x y z
N MET A 1 -0.32 23.82 -30.27
CA MET A 1 -1.24 23.51 -29.15
C MET A 1 -2.60 24.13 -29.45
N ARG A 2 -3.53 23.40 -30.11
CA ARG A 2 -4.81 23.98 -30.62
C ARG A 2 -6.01 23.03 -30.49
N HIS A 3 -6.01 22.13 -29.51
CA HIS A 3 -7.05 21.10 -29.33
C HIS A 3 -7.30 20.81 -27.83
N ARG A 4 -7.22 21.84 -26.96
CA ARG A 4 -7.46 21.68 -25.51
C ARG A 4 -8.95 21.54 -25.20
N ASP A 5 -9.81 21.99 -26.11
CA ASP A 5 -11.26 22.07 -25.90
C ASP A 5 -11.99 20.74 -26.09
N TYR A 6 -11.31 19.71 -26.62
CA TYR A 6 -11.88 18.36 -26.78
C TYR A 6 -11.85 17.51 -25.49
N PHE A 7 -11.14 17.99 -24.46
CA PHE A 7 -10.91 17.27 -23.20
C PHE A 7 -11.65 17.86 -22.00
N LEU A 8 -12.47 18.90 -22.23
CA LEU A 8 -13.30 19.46 -21.16
C LEU A 8 -14.63 18.70 -21.11
N PRO A 9 -15.02 18.15 -19.96
CA PRO A 9 -16.32 17.51 -19.80
C PRO A 9 -17.42 18.56 -20.03
N ILE A 10 -18.28 18.29 -21.01
CA ILE A 10 -19.48 19.06 -21.34
C ILE A 10 -20.64 18.55 -20.49
N THR A 11 -21.44 19.45 -19.92
CA THR A 11 -22.67 19.08 -19.22
C THR A 11 -23.75 18.65 -20.24
N ARG A 12 -24.85 18.03 -19.78
CA ARG A 12 -26.00 17.68 -20.66
C ARG A 12 -26.64 18.86 -21.40
N HIS A 13 -26.22 20.10 -21.10
CA HIS A 13 -26.71 21.34 -21.69
C HIS A 13 -25.65 22.06 -22.55
N ASP A 14 -24.60 21.36 -23.00
CA ASP A 14 -23.59 21.91 -23.94
C ASP A 14 -22.80 23.11 -23.40
N GLU A 15 -22.71 23.27 -22.08
CA GLU A 15 -21.85 24.27 -21.44
C GLU A 15 -20.45 23.71 -21.17
N VAL A 16 -19.43 24.48 -21.58
CA VAL A 16 -18.01 24.19 -21.35
C VAL A 16 -17.68 24.43 -19.88
N ILE A 17 -17.35 23.37 -19.13
CA ILE A 17 -16.83 23.52 -17.77
C ILE A 17 -15.43 24.14 -17.86
N THR A 18 -15.35 25.45 -17.72
CA THR A 18 -14.09 26.18 -17.64
C THR A 18 -13.41 25.85 -16.32
N ALA A 19 -12.39 24.99 -16.37
CA ALA A 19 -11.31 24.83 -15.39
C ALA A 19 -11.73 24.73 -13.91
N GLU A 20 -11.66 23.48 -13.40
CA GLU A 20 -11.15 23.18 -12.06
C GLU A 20 -11.63 24.11 -10.94
N GLU A 21 -12.87 23.92 -10.50
CA GLU A 21 -13.30 24.38 -9.18
C GLU A 21 -12.54 23.56 -8.11
N HIS A 22 -11.27 23.94 -7.90
CA HIS A 22 -10.51 23.49 -6.76
C HIS A 22 -11.26 23.96 -5.52
N ALA A 23 -11.59 23.01 -4.63
CA ALA A 23 -12.13 23.36 -3.32
C ALA A 23 -11.23 24.44 -2.68
N PRO A 24 -11.82 25.47 -2.04
CA PRO A 24 -11.05 26.56 -1.45
C PRO A 24 -10.01 25.99 -0.47
N ALA A 25 -8.78 26.51 -0.54
CA ALA A 25 -7.71 26.03 0.32
C ALA A 25 -8.12 26.10 1.80
N PRO A 26 -7.86 25.04 2.60
CA PRO A 26 -8.22 25.05 4.01
C PRO A 26 -7.51 26.19 4.73
N THR A 27 -8.19 26.80 5.70
CA THR A 27 -7.59 27.88 6.50
C THR A 27 -6.36 27.38 7.26
N ALA A 28 -5.40 28.27 7.56
CA ALA A 28 -4.21 27.91 8.33
C ALA A 28 -4.56 27.24 9.67
N ARG A 29 -5.65 27.66 10.31
CA ARG A 29 -6.17 27.03 11.52
C ARG A 29 -6.62 25.59 11.27
N THR A 30 -7.38 25.34 10.20
CA THR A 30 -7.80 23.99 9.80
C THR A 30 -6.59 23.11 9.53
N ALA A 31 -5.60 23.60 8.77
CA ALA A 31 -4.39 22.86 8.47
C ALA A 31 -3.59 22.48 9.73
N LEU A 32 -3.43 23.42 10.68
CA LEU A 32 -2.74 23.16 11.96
C LEU A 32 -3.50 22.15 12.83
N VAL A 33 -4.83 22.24 12.89
CA VAL A 33 -5.65 21.26 13.63
C VAL A 33 -5.55 19.88 12.99
N SER A 34 -5.63 19.78 11.67
CA SER A 34 -5.46 18.52 10.94
C SER A 34 -4.07 17.92 11.16
N LEU A 35 -3.02 18.74 11.17
CA LEU A 35 -1.66 18.30 11.48
C LEU A 35 -1.55 17.76 12.92
N GLY A 36 -2.14 18.45 13.89
CA GLY A 36 -2.19 17.98 15.28
C GLY A 36 -2.94 16.66 15.42
N LEU A 37 -4.10 16.53 14.78
CA LEU A 37 -4.89 15.29 14.76
C LEU A 37 -4.15 14.15 14.07
N LEU A 38 -3.42 14.43 12.98
CA LEU A 38 -2.57 13.46 12.30
C LEU A 38 -1.48 12.95 13.23
N GLY A 39 -0.79 13.83 13.95
CA GLY A 39 0.22 13.44 14.94
C GLY A 39 -0.36 12.55 16.05
N LEU A 40 -1.52 12.93 16.59
CA LEU A 40 -2.24 12.13 17.59
C LEU A 40 -2.61 10.73 17.04
N ALA A 41 -3.12 10.67 15.81
CA ALA A 41 -3.49 9.41 15.17
C ALA A 41 -2.27 8.51 14.94
N LEU A 42 -1.14 9.08 14.49
CA LEU A 42 0.11 8.34 14.30
C LEU A 42 0.63 7.75 15.63
N ILE A 43 0.61 8.54 16.71
CA ILE A 43 0.98 8.04 18.05
C ILE A 43 0.07 6.87 18.46
N GLY A 44 -1.24 7.01 18.24
CA GLY A 44 -2.20 5.95 18.54
C GLY A 44 -1.94 4.67 17.76
N VAL A 45 -1.80 4.76 16.44
CA VAL A 45 -1.57 3.60 15.57
C VAL A 45 -0.24 2.93 15.86
N VAL A 46 0.85 3.70 16.01
CA VAL A 46 2.18 3.14 16.33
C VAL A 46 2.18 2.52 17.73
N GLY A 47 1.53 3.16 18.71
CA GLY A 47 1.37 2.63 20.06
C GLY A 47 0.61 1.31 20.08
N LEU A 48 -0.50 1.21 19.33
CA LEU A 48 -1.28 -0.02 19.19
C LEU A 48 -0.46 -1.13 18.51
N ALA A 49 0.25 -0.81 17.42
CA ALA A 49 1.11 -1.78 16.73
C ALA A 49 2.20 -2.32 17.67
N LYS A 50 2.86 -1.45 18.44
CA LYS A 50 3.88 -1.84 19.43
C LYS A 50 3.28 -2.66 20.58
N GLY A 51 2.07 -2.33 21.04
CA GLY A 51 1.39 -3.05 22.11
C GLY A 51 0.91 -4.45 21.69
N VAL A 52 0.56 -4.65 20.43
CA VAL A 52 0.09 -5.94 19.90
C VAL A 52 1.25 -6.86 19.47
N SER A 53 2.43 -6.30 19.15
CA SER A 53 3.58 -7.07 18.67
C SER A 53 3.98 -8.26 19.57
N PRO A 54 4.08 -8.14 20.91
CA PRO A 54 4.45 -9.26 21.77
C PRO A 54 3.41 -10.38 21.74
N THR A 55 2.12 -10.03 21.69
CA THR A 55 1.02 -11.00 21.59
C THR A 55 1.08 -11.78 20.27
N ILE A 56 1.40 -11.10 19.16
CA ILE A 56 1.61 -11.76 17.86
C ILE A 56 2.83 -12.70 17.96
N GLU A 57 3.94 -12.24 18.51
CA GLU A 57 5.17 -13.03 18.66
C GLU A 57 4.94 -14.30 19.47
N SER A 58 4.32 -14.19 20.66
CA SER A 58 3.98 -15.35 21.48
C SER A 58 2.98 -16.29 20.79
N GLY A 59 2.04 -15.75 20.01
CA GLY A 59 1.10 -16.56 19.22
C GLY A 59 1.77 -17.36 18.10
N VAL A 60 2.72 -16.73 17.38
CA VAL A 60 3.52 -17.39 16.34
C VAL A 60 4.41 -18.47 16.95
N GLU A 61 5.06 -18.18 18.08
CA GLU A 61 5.89 -19.13 18.81
C GLU A 61 5.07 -20.32 19.34
N ALA A 62 3.90 -20.07 19.94
CA ALA A 62 3.01 -21.12 20.42
C ALA A 62 2.47 -22.02 19.30
N ALA A 63 2.33 -21.48 18.08
CA ALA A 63 1.95 -22.24 16.90
C ALA A 63 3.13 -22.99 16.24
N GLY A 64 4.36 -22.82 16.74
CA GLY A 64 5.57 -23.44 16.18
C GLY A 64 5.97 -22.90 14.80
N LEU A 65 5.52 -21.68 14.46
CA LEU A 65 5.75 -21.07 13.15
C LEU A 65 7.06 -20.26 13.13
N HIS A 66 7.61 -20.04 11.93
CA HIS A 66 8.84 -19.28 11.76
C HIS A 66 8.67 -17.79 12.14
N HIS A 67 9.71 -17.17 12.72
CA HIS A 67 9.64 -15.77 13.18
C HIS A 67 9.34 -14.77 12.05
N ALA A 68 9.69 -15.09 10.80
CA ALA A 68 9.33 -14.28 9.63
C ALA A 68 7.81 -14.03 9.51
N VAL A 69 6.99 -14.96 10.02
CA VAL A 69 5.52 -14.84 10.03
C VAL A 69 5.05 -13.66 10.89
N VAL A 70 5.77 -13.28 11.95
CA VAL A 70 5.47 -12.08 12.76
C VAL A 70 5.47 -10.84 11.87
N GLY A 71 6.51 -10.69 11.05
CA GLY A 71 6.63 -9.58 10.09
C GLY A 71 5.50 -9.57 9.07
N VAL A 72 5.09 -10.73 8.56
CA VAL A 72 3.96 -10.87 7.63
C VAL A 72 2.64 -10.43 8.29
N ILE A 73 2.36 -10.89 9.51
CA ILE A 73 1.13 -10.52 10.24
C ILE A 73 1.09 -9.01 10.49
N ILE A 74 2.20 -8.43 10.98
CA ILE A 74 2.27 -6.99 11.24
C ILE A 74 2.08 -6.19 9.94
N ALA A 75 2.73 -6.60 8.84
CA ALA A 75 2.57 -5.95 7.54
C ALA A 75 1.12 -5.99 7.05
N LEU A 76 0.44 -7.14 7.16
CA LEU A 76 -0.96 -7.28 6.78
C LEU A 76 -1.87 -6.42 7.65
N LEU A 77 -1.63 -6.36 8.96
CA LEU A 77 -2.41 -5.55 9.89
C LEU A 77 -2.30 -4.05 9.56
N VAL A 78 -1.10 -3.57 9.25
CA VAL A 78 -0.84 -2.17 8.90
C VAL A 78 -1.42 -1.81 7.52
N LEU A 79 -1.32 -2.71 6.54
CA LEU A 79 -1.84 -2.50 5.17
C LEU A 79 -3.36 -2.70 5.04
N LEU A 80 -3.99 -3.36 6.03
CA LEU A 80 -5.41 -3.72 6.02
C LEU A 80 -6.36 -2.55 5.68
N PRO A 81 -6.32 -1.37 6.35
CA PRO A 81 -7.27 -0.29 6.09
C PRO A 81 -7.20 0.21 4.63
N GLU A 82 -6.00 0.29 4.05
CA GLU A 82 -5.79 0.72 2.67
C GLU A 82 -6.28 -0.35 1.69
N THR A 83 -6.03 -1.63 1.98
CA THR A 83 -6.52 -2.76 1.18
C THR A 83 -8.05 -2.76 1.15
N VAL A 84 -8.71 -2.56 2.30
CA VAL A 84 -10.18 -2.47 2.38
C VAL A 84 -10.69 -1.27 1.59
N ALA A 85 -10.04 -0.12 1.66
CA ALA A 85 -10.42 1.06 0.88
C ALA A 85 -10.22 0.84 -0.64
N ALA A 86 -9.17 0.13 -1.05
CA ALA A 86 -8.92 -0.24 -2.44
C ALA A 86 -9.99 -1.21 -2.95
N LEU A 87 -10.34 -2.25 -2.18
CA LEU A 87 -11.39 -3.21 -2.51
C LEU A 87 -12.76 -2.53 -2.62
N ARG A 88 -13.11 -1.64 -1.68
CA ARG A 88 -14.36 -0.85 -1.75
C ARG A 88 -14.41 0.05 -2.98
N SER A 89 -13.26 0.60 -3.40
CA SER A 89 -13.18 1.42 -4.61
C SER A 89 -13.35 0.56 -5.87
N ALA A 90 -12.72 -0.61 -5.94
CA ALA A 90 -12.89 -1.56 -7.03
C ALA A 90 -14.33 -2.04 -7.16
N HIS A 91 -15.00 -2.36 -6.04
CA HIS A 91 -16.41 -2.77 -6.03
C HIS A 91 -17.36 -1.66 -6.52
N ARG A 92 -16.93 -0.39 -6.48
CA ARG A 92 -17.69 0.75 -7.01
C ARG A 92 -17.26 1.15 -8.42
N ASP A 93 -16.64 0.23 -9.16
CA ASP A 93 -16.08 0.42 -10.49
C ASP A 93 -15.04 1.56 -10.60
N ARG A 94 -14.43 1.96 -9.47
CA ARG A 94 -13.35 2.95 -9.42
C ARG A 94 -11.99 2.26 -9.43
N VAL A 95 -11.73 1.49 -10.48
CA VAL A 95 -10.52 0.65 -10.61
C VAL A 95 -9.24 1.48 -10.56
N GLN A 96 -9.21 2.67 -11.17
CA GLN A 96 -8.04 3.54 -11.11
C GLN A 96 -7.75 4.02 -9.68
N THR A 97 -8.77 4.43 -8.91
CA THR A 97 -8.60 4.79 -7.49
C THR A 97 -8.11 3.61 -6.66
N SER A 98 -8.66 2.42 -6.91
CA SER A 98 -8.23 1.18 -6.26
C SER A 98 -6.74 0.88 -6.52
N LEU A 99 -6.34 0.90 -7.80
CA LEU A 99 -4.95 0.66 -8.20
C LEU A 99 -4.01 1.74 -7.68
N ASN A 100 -4.41 3.01 -7.72
CA ASN A 100 -3.62 4.11 -7.18
C ASN A 100 -3.39 3.95 -5.68
N LEU A 101 -4.39 3.49 -4.92
CA LEU A 101 -4.23 3.26 -3.49
C LEU A 101 -3.30 2.06 -3.22
N ALA A 102 -3.51 0.94 -3.91
CA ALA A 102 -2.71 -0.28 -3.72
C ALA A 102 -1.25 -0.09 -4.16
N LEU A 103 -1.02 0.38 -5.39
CA LEU A 103 0.33 0.62 -5.91
C LEU A 103 0.99 1.81 -5.24
N GLY A 104 0.22 2.84 -4.88
CA GLY A 104 0.72 4.00 -4.13
C GLY A 104 1.29 3.61 -2.77
N SER A 105 0.60 2.75 -2.02
CA SER A 105 1.07 2.20 -0.75
C SER A 105 2.34 1.37 -0.90
N ALA A 106 2.39 0.50 -1.91
CA ALA A 106 3.58 -0.29 -2.21
C ALA A 106 4.78 0.58 -2.57
N MET A 107 4.58 1.60 -3.42
CA MET A 107 5.62 2.56 -3.80
C MET A 107 6.08 3.41 -2.61
N ALA A 108 5.19 3.81 -1.71
CA ALA A 108 5.57 4.52 -0.49
C ALA A 108 6.45 3.62 0.40
N SER A 109 6.09 2.35 0.55
CA SER A 109 6.88 1.41 1.34
C SER A 109 8.29 1.19 0.77
N ILE A 110 8.39 0.99 -0.55
CA ILE A 110 9.68 0.73 -1.21
C ILE A 110 10.51 2.02 -1.36
N GLY A 111 9.88 3.10 -1.80
CA GLY A 111 10.54 4.36 -2.15
C GLY A 111 10.82 5.28 -0.96
N LEU A 112 10.10 5.12 0.16
CA LEU A 112 10.30 5.92 1.37
C LEU A 112 10.65 5.06 2.59
N THR A 113 9.87 4.02 2.92
CA THR A 113 10.07 3.28 4.17
C THR A 113 11.40 2.51 4.20
N ILE A 114 11.76 1.79 3.14
CA ILE A 114 13.06 1.08 3.07
C ILE A 114 14.24 2.06 3.18
N PRO A 115 14.32 3.16 2.39
CA PRO A 115 15.36 4.17 2.56
C PRO A 115 15.37 4.83 3.94
N ALA A 116 14.20 5.13 4.51
CA ALA A 116 14.10 5.73 5.84
C ALA A 116 14.65 4.79 6.93
N VAL A 117 14.35 3.48 6.86
CA VAL A 117 14.90 2.47 7.77
C VAL A 117 16.40 2.29 7.54
N ALA A 118 16.86 2.30 6.30
CA ALA A 118 18.28 2.25 5.96
C ALA A 118 19.03 3.44 6.56
N LEU A 119 18.48 4.66 6.46
CA LEU A 119 19.04 5.84 7.09
C LEU A 119 18.98 5.74 8.62
N ALA A 120 17.86 5.29 9.18
CA ALA A 120 17.68 5.12 10.61
C ALA A 120 18.72 4.14 11.20
N SER A 121 19.10 3.10 10.47
CA SER A 121 20.09 2.10 10.91
C SER A 121 21.47 2.66 11.24
N VAL A 122 21.80 3.88 10.79
CA VAL A 122 23.02 4.59 11.22
C VAL A 122 23.04 4.83 12.74
N TRP A 123 21.85 4.99 13.36
CA TRP A 123 21.69 5.22 14.79
C TRP A 123 21.19 3.99 15.56
N LEU A 124 20.70 2.94 14.88
CA LEU A 124 20.29 1.70 15.54
C LEU A 124 21.45 0.70 15.63
N SER A 125 21.53 0.00 16.76
CA SER A 125 22.44 -1.12 16.94
C SER A 125 21.85 -2.41 16.35
N GLY A 126 22.54 -3.01 15.38
CA GLY A 126 22.18 -4.31 14.80
C GLY A 126 22.47 -4.37 13.29
N PRO A 127 22.76 -5.57 12.73
CA PRO A 127 22.94 -5.72 11.29
C PRO A 127 21.61 -5.51 10.56
N LEU A 128 21.55 -4.50 9.70
CA LEU A 128 20.42 -4.33 8.79
C LEU A 128 20.64 -5.18 7.53
N VAL A 129 19.89 -6.27 7.40
CA VAL A 129 19.86 -7.06 6.17
C VAL A 129 18.75 -6.50 5.27
N LEU A 130 19.14 -5.65 4.32
CA LEU A 130 18.28 -5.11 3.27
C LEU A 130 18.09 -6.14 2.16
N GLY A 131 17.45 -7.26 2.50
CA GLY A 131 17.31 -8.36 1.55
C GLY A 131 16.33 -9.41 2.00
N LEU A 132 15.55 -9.87 1.03
CA LEU A 132 14.76 -11.08 1.15
C LEU A 132 15.65 -12.30 0.86
N GLY A 133 15.31 -13.47 1.39
CA GLY A 133 15.91 -14.73 0.95
C GLY A 133 15.71 -14.94 -0.56
N ALA A 134 16.56 -15.75 -1.19
CA ALA A 134 16.57 -15.93 -2.64
C ALA A 134 15.17 -16.25 -3.23
N THR A 135 14.43 -17.16 -2.59
CA THR A 135 13.08 -17.55 -3.02
C THR A 135 12.08 -16.38 -2.97
N HIS A 136 12.09 -15.60 -1.90
CA HIS A 136 11.24 -14.43 -1.72
C HIS A 136 11.61 -13.31 -2.69
N MET A 137 12.89 -13.18 -3.05
CA MET A 137 13.36 -12.23 -4.06
C MET A 137 12.85 -12.60 -5.46
N VAL A 138 12.83 -13.89 -5.80
CA VAL A 138 12.22 -14.39 -7.05
C VAL A 138 10.72 -14.13 -7.07
N LEU A 139 10.00 -14.38 -5.97
CA LEU A 139 8.57 -14.08 -5.87
C LEU A 139 8.27 -12.59 -6.00
N LEU A 140 9.09 -11.72 -5.41
CA LEU A 140 8.97 -10.28 -5.58
C LEU A 140 9.16 -9.88 -7.06
N ALA A 141 10.19 -10.40 -7.72
CA ALA A 141 10.45 -10.14 -9.13
C ALA A 141 9.28 -10.62 -10.01
N LEU A 142 8.77 -11.84 -9.77
CA LEU A 142 7.59 -12.37 -10.45
C LEU A 142 6.36 -11.48 -10.22
N THR A 143 6.13 -11.02 -8.99
CA THR A 143 5.02 -10.13 -8.66
C THR A 143 5.10 -8.83 -9.46
N VAL A 144 6.28 -8.20 -9.53
CA VAL A 144 6.48 -6.97 -10.33
C VAL A 144 6.25 -7.22 -11.82
N VAL A 145 6.76 -8.32 -12.38
CA VAL A 145 6.57 -8.66 -13.79
C VAL A 145 5.09 -8.91 -14.10
N VAL A 146 4.41 -9.75 -13.31
CA VAL A 146 2.98 -10.05 -13.49
C VAL A 146 2.13 -8.80 -13.27
N ALA A 147 2.44 -7.96 -12.28
CA ALA A 147 1.76 -6.68 -12.08
C ALA A 147 1.92 -5.77 -13.30
N SER A 148 3.12 -5.67 -13.87
CA SER A 148 3.38 -4.89 -15.07
C SER A 148 2.58 -5.40 -16.26
N LEU A 149 2.57 -6.71 -16.50
CA LEU A 149 1.85 -7.33 -17.62
C LEU A 149 0.31 -7.26 -17.48
N THR A 150 -0.21 -7.12 -16.26
CA THR A 150 -1.65 -7.06 -16.00
C THR A 150 -2.18 -5.63 -15.94
N VAL A 151 -1.44 -4.71 -15.32
CA VAL A 151 -1.88 -3.33 -15.08
C VAL A 151 -1.58 -2.42 -16.27
N VAL A 152 -0.38 -2.50 -16.87
CA VAL A 152 0.03 -1.59 -17.96
C VAL A 152 -0.91 -1.65 -19.18
N PRO A 153 -1.38 -2.84 -19.62
CA PRO A 153 -2.32 -2.91 -20.75
C PRO A 153 -3.72 -2.39 -20.44
N GLY A 154 -4.05 -2.12 -19.17
CA GLY A 154 -5.38 -1.67 -18.74
C GLY A 154 -6.47 -2.75 -18.80
N ARG A 155 -6.09 -4.05 -18.83
CA ARG A 155 -7.00 -5.19 -19.06
C ARG A 155 -7.18 -6.07 -17.82
N ALA A 156 -7.22 -5.50 -16.62
CA ALA A 156 -7.34 -6.26 -15.37
C ALA A 156 -8.61 -7.14 -15.38
N THR A 157 -8.43 -8.46 -15.49
CA THR A 157 -9.52 -9.46 -15.46
C THR A 157 -9.51 -10.26 -14.15
N PRO A 158 -10.64 -10.87 -13.74
CA PRO A 158 -10.68 -11.75 -12.58
C PRO A 158 -9.66 -12.89 -12.64
N LEU A 159 -9.43 -13.46 -13.83
CA LEU A 159 -8.43 -14.52 -14.02
C LEU A 159 -7.01 -14.03 -13.70
N GLN A 160 -6.65 -12.82 -14.14
CA GLN A 160 -5.37 -12.20 -13.80
C GLN A 160 -5.26 -11.88 -12.31
N GLY A 161 -6.37 -11.46 -11.68
CA GLY A 161 -6.44 -11.34 -10.21
C GLY A 161 -6.13 -12.65 -9.50
N GLY A 162 -6.63 -13.77 -10.03
CA GLY A 162 -6.29 -15.12 -9.54
C GLY A 162 -4.79 -15.42 -9.58
N VAL A 163 -4.07 -15.01 -10.63
CA VAL A 163 -2.61 -15.18 -10.73
C VAL A 163 -1.88 -14.43 -9.60
N HIS A 164 -2.30 -13.20 -9.31
CA HIS A 164 -1.74 -12.42 -8.19
C HIS A 164 -2.00 -13.07 -6.83
N LEU A 165 -3.22 -13.58 -6.62
CA LEU A 165 -3.56 -14.29 -5.38
C LEU A 165 -2.76 -15.59 -5.22
N VAL A 166 -2.48 -16.31 -6.31
CA VAL A 166 -1.63 -17.51 -6.27
C VAL A 166 -0.19 -17.16 -5.92
N LEU A 167 0.37 -16.09 -6.51
CA LEU A 167 1.72 -15.61 -6.15
C LEU A 167 1.79 -15.18 -4.68
N PHE A 168 0.77 -14.48 -4.19
CA PHE A 168 0.66 -14.09 -2.78
C PHE A 168 0.53 -15.31 -1.86
N ALA A 169 -0.27 -16.31 -2.21
CA ALA A 169 -0.40 -17.55 -1.46
C ALA A 169 0.93 -18.33 -1.41
N ALA A 170 1.67 -18.39 -2.53
CA ALA A 170 3.00 -19.00 -2.57
C ALA A 170 4.00 -18.26 -1.68
N TYR A 171 3.93 -16.92 -1.64
CA TYR A 171 4.71 -16.11 -0.71
C TYR A 171 4.38 -16.45 0.75
N LEU A 172 3.09 -16.56 1.11
CA LEU A 172 2.68 -16.91 2.47
C LEU A 172 3.17 -18.30 2.87
N GLU A 173 3.00 -19.30 2.00
CA GLU A 173 3.45 -20.67 2.27
C GLU A 173 4.95 -20.73 2.54
N LEU A 174 5.77 -20.06 1.71
CA LEU A 174 7.22 -20.02 1.87
C LEU A 174 7.68 -19.13 3.03
N ALA A 175 6.87 -18.17 3.46
CA ALA A 175 7.15 -17.40 4.67
C ALA A 175 6.86 -18.20 5.95
N ILE A 176 5.89 -19.11 5.88
CA ILE A 176 5.48 -20.00 6.97
C ILE A 176 6.43 -21.21 7.07
N ASN A 177 6.74 -21.83 5.92
CA ASN A 177 7.59 -23.02 5.75
C ASN A 177 8.79 -22.70 4.83
N PRO A 178 9.78 -21.92 5.31
CA PRO A 178 10.92 -21.47 4.51
C PRO A 178 11.89 -22.56 4.04
#